data_AF-A0A1H8LPN3-F1
#
_entry.id   AF-A0A1H8LPN3-F1
#
_cell.length_a   1.000
_cell.length_b   1.000
_cell.length_c   1.000
_cell.angle_alpha   90.00
_cell.angle_beta   90.00
_cell.angle_gamma   90.00
#
_symmetry.space_group_name_H-M   'P 1'
#
loop_
_entity.id
_entity.type
_entity.pdbx_description
1 polymer ?
#
loop_
_entity_poly.entity_id
_entity_poly.type
_entity_poly.pdbx_seq_one_letter_code
_entity_poly.pdbx_strand_id
1 'polypeptide(L)'
;MTPNVANAQPSSQLHVLSLTIAVAIMLACSLYPPLMAAPDGKADHALATALFAAMSVAFVRGVGFIPRRLIWRWLFSGWTCFAVLVLAGWLKWLH
;
A
#
# COMPACT_ATOMS: atom_id res chain seq x y z
N MET A 1 -16.27 -23.92 37.84
CA MET A 1 -16.19 -23.64 36.39
C MET A 1 -16.49 -22.16 36.19
N THR A 2 -15.47 -21.31 36.09
CA THR A 2 -15.65 -19.90 35.71
C THR A 2 -15.79 -19.84 34.18
N PRO A 3 -16.83 -19.21 33.63
CA PRO A 3 -16.97 -19.10 32.18
C PRO A 3 -15.80 -18.26 31.66
N ASN A 4 -15.04 -18.85 30.73
CA ASN A 4 -14.02 -18.13 29.97
C ASN A 4 -14.75 -17.13 29.07
N VAL A 5 -14.87 -15.88 29.51
CA VAL A 5 -15.38 -14.79 28.68
C VAL A 5 -14.36 -14.54 27.58
N ALA A 6 -14.53 -15.23 26.45
CA ALA A 6 -13.75 -14.98 25.26
C ALA A 6 -13.96 -13.51 24.87
N ASN A 7 -12.97 -12.66 25.14
CA ASN A 7 -12.97 -11.27 24.68
C ASN A 7 -13.27 -11.28 23.18
N ALA A 8 -14.36 -10.60 22.78
CA ALA A 8 -14.70 -10.40 21.38
C ALA A 8 -13.46 -9.87 20.66
N GLN A 9 -12.96 -10.64 19.69
CA GLN A 9 -11.83 -10.19 18.88
C GLN A 9 -12.22 -8.87 18.21
N PRO A 10 -11.38 -7.83 18.29
CA PRO A 10 -11.68 -6.58 17.60
C PRO A 10 -11.92 -6.89 16.12
N SER A 11 -13.10 -6.52 15.62
CA SER A 11 -13.45 -6.72 14.22
C SER A 11 -12.41 -6.00 13.36
N SER A 12 -11.69 -6.75 12.53
CA SER A 12 -10.81 -6.18 11.51
C SER A 12 -11.67 -5.38 10.53
N GLN A 13 -11.70 -4.06 10.68
CA GLN A 13 -12.44 -3.18 9.79
C GLN A 13 -11.65 -3.01 8.49
N LEU A 14 -12.30 -3.25 7.35
CA LEU A 14 -11.73 -2.97 6.03
C LEU A 14 -11.48 -1.47 5.91
N HIS A 15 -10.23 -1.10 5.60
CA HIS A 15 -9.90 0.29 5.33
C HIS A 15 -10.13 0.59 3.85
N VAL A 16 -11.40 0.85 3.50
CA VAL A 16 -11.89 0.99 2.12
C VAL A 16 -11.05 1.97 1.30
N LEU A 17 -10.63 3.09 1.88
CA LEU A 17 -9.76 4.06 1.20
C LEU A 17 -8.39 3.47 0.84
N SER A 18 -7.80 2.66 1.71
CA SER A 18 -6.50 2.03 1.44
C SER A 18 -6.64 0.91 0.42
N LEU A 19 -7.73 0.14 0.51
CA LEU A 19 -8.03 -0.92 -0.45
C LEU A 19 -8.26 -0.36 -1.86
N THR A 20 -9.01 0.73 -1.97
CA THR A 20 -9.25 1.40 -3.26
C THR A 20 -7.96 1.93 -3.88
N ILE A 21 -7.06 2.52 -3.09
CA ILE A 21 -5.73 2.94 -3.58
C ILE A 21 -4.93 1.73 -4.08
N ALA A 22 -4.92 0.63 -3.34
CA ALA A 22 -4.20 -0.58 -3.74
C ALA A 22 -4.71 -1.14 -5.06
N VAL A 23 -6.04 -1.24 -5.21
CA VAL A 23 -6.71 -1.69 -6.43
C VAL A 23 -6.46 -0.72 -7.59
N ALA A 24 -6.46 0.60 -7.35
CA ALA A 24 -6.16 1.58 -8.37
C ALA A 24 -4.73 1.44 -8.91
N ILE A 25 -3.74 1.25 -8.02
CA ILE A 25 -2.35 1.01 -8.43
C ILE A 25 -2.24 -0.30 -9.21
N MET A 26 -2.87 -1.38 -8.73
CA MET A 26 -2.90 -2.67 -9.42
C MET A 26 -3.46 -2.52 -10.84
N LEU A 27 -4.61 -1.88 -11.00
CA LEU A 27 -5.23 -1.64 -12.31
C LEU A 27 -4.37 -0.75 -13.19
N ALA A 28 -3.80 0.33 -12.66
CA ALA A 28 -2.94 1.25 -13.43
C ALA A 28 -1.71 0.52 -13.99
N CYS A 29 -1.00 -0.25 -13.17
CA CYS A 29 0.18 -1.00 -13.60
C CYS A 29 -0.18 -2.12 -14.60
N SER A 30 -1.33 -2.78 -14.45
CA SER A 30 -1.77 -3.85 -15.36
C SER A 30 -2.30 -3.35 -16.70
N LEU A 31 -3.06 -2.25 -16.69
CA LEU A 31 -3.73 -1.71 -17.88
C LEU A 31 -2.87 -0.71 -18.65
N TYR A 32 -1.92 -0.05 -17.98
CA TYR A 32 -1.05 0.95 -18.61
C TYR A 32 0.44 0.76 -18.21
N PRO A 33 1.10 -0.30 -18.70
CA PRO A 33 2.53 -0.55 -18.45
C PRO A 33 3.47 0.63 -18.78
N PRO A 34 3.20 1.48 -19.80
CA PRO A 34 4.04 2.65 -20.08
C PRO A 34 4.15 3.64 -18.91
N LEU A 35 3.27 3.57 -17.89
CA LEU A 35 3.42 4.34 -16.65
C LEU A 35 4.75 4.05 -15.93
N MET A 36 5.29 2.86 -16.14
CA MET A 36 6.52 2.35 -15.51
C MET A 36 7.68 2.30 -16.50
N ALA A 37 7.56 2.99 -17.64
CA ALA A 37 8.63 3.12 -18.61
C ALA A 37 9.37 4.45 -18.40
N ALA A 38 10.69 4.40 -18.44
CA ALA A 38 11.56 5.55 -18.49
C ALA A 38 11.50 6.22 -19.88
N PRO A 39 11.94 7.49 -20.02
CA PRO A 39 11.95 8.21 -21.29
C PRO A 39 12.76 7.54 -22.41
N ASP A 40 13.68 6.64 -22.05
CA ASP A 40 14.47 5.83 -22.98
C ASP A 40 13.74 4.56 -23.47
N GLY A 41 12.47 4.38 -23.07
CA GLY A 41 11.64 3.24 -23.42
C GLY A 41 11.92 1.97 -22.61
N LYS A 42 12.86 2.01 -21.66
CA LYS A 42 13.14 0.87 -20.76
C LYS A 42 12.21 0.89 -19.55
N ALA A 43 12.13 -0.23 -18.85
CA ALA A 43 11.42 -0.28 -17.57
C ALA A 43 12.16 0.59 -16.53
N ASP A 44 11.47 1.57 -15.96
CA ASP A 44 11.93 2.30 -14.79
C ASP A 44 11.74 1.42 -13.55
N HIS A 45 12.79 0.67 -13.21
CA HIS A 45 12.79 -0.21 -12.05
C HIS A 45 12.59 0.53 -10.73
N ALA A 46 13.03 1.80 -10.63
CA ALA A 46 12.88 2.57 -9.40
C ALA A 46 11.40 2.96 -9.20
N LEU A 47 10.77 3.48 -10.23
CA LEU A 47 9.34 3.82 -10.22
C LEU A 47 8.47 2.56 -10.06
N ALA A 48 8.85 1.46 -10.71
CA ALA A 48 8.19 0.17 -10.54
C ALA A 48 8.22 -0.34 -9.10
N THR A 49 9.40 -0.31 -8.48
CA THR A 49 9.60 -0.74 -7.10
C THR A 49 8.79 0.14 -6.14
N ALA A 50 8.79 1.46 -6.36
CA ALA A 50 8.01 2.39 -5.54
C ALA A 50 6.51 2.11 -5.63
N LEU A 51 5.96 1.90 -6.84
CA LEU A 51 4.55 1.57 -7.03
C LEU A 51 4.15 0.23 -6.39
N PHE A 52 4.96 -0.81 -6.56
CA PHE A 52 4.65 -2.11 -5.95
C PHE A 52 4.79 -2.11 -4.43
N ALA A 53 5.74 -1.35 -3.89
CA ALA A 53 5.83 -1.11 -2.44
C ALA A 53 4.58 -0.37 -1.93
N ALA A 54 4.14 0.67 -2.64
CA ALA A 54 2.91 1.40 -2.34
C ALA A 54 1.68 0.48 -2.34
N MET A 55 1.53 -0.33 -3.40
CA MET A 55 0.45 -1.30 -3.57
C MET A 55 0.43 -2.30 -2.41
N SER A 56 1.59 -2.84 -2.03
CA SER A 56 1.72 -3.80 -0.93
C SER A 56 1.31 -3.19 0.41
N VAL A 57 1.78 -1.97 0.70
CA VAL A 57 1.42 -1.23 1.93
C VAL A 57 -0.08 -0.93 1.98
N ALA A 58 -0.65 -0.49 0.85
CA ALA A 58 -2.05 -0.16 0.72
C ALA A 58 -2.96 -1.41 0.84
N PHE A 59 -2.55 -2.57 0.31
CA PHE A 59 -3.28 -3.83 0.48
C PHE A 59 -3.29 -4.31 1.92
N VAL A 60 -2.12 -4.38 2.56
CA VAL A 60 -1.99 -4.86 3.95
C VAL A 60 -2.87 -4.04 4.89
N ARG A 61 -2.84 -2.70 4.76
CA ARG A 61 -3.71 -1.83 5.55
C ARG A 61 -5.17 -1.90 5.10
N GLY A 62 -5.43 -2.06 3.80
CA GLY A 62 -6.75 -2.14 3.19
C GLY A 62 -7.58 -3.32 3.71
N VAL A 63 -6.95 -4.49 3.90
CA VAL A 63 -7.61 -5.67 4.48
C VAL A 63 -7.82 -5.59 5.99
N GLY A 64 -7.39 -4.49 6.63
CA GLY A 64 -7.50 -4.31 8.08
C GLY A 64 -6.44 -5.06 8.89
N PHE A 65 -5.35 -5.50 8.25
CA PHE A 65 -4.25 -6.16 8.96
C PHE A 65 -3.45 -5.13 9.76
N ILE A 66 -3.40 -5.33 11.08
CA ILE A 66 -2.58 -4.52 11.99
C ILE A 66 -1.38 -5.36 12.44
N PRO A 67 -0.16 -5.03 12.02
CA PRO A 67 1.02 -5.78 12.41
C PRO A 67 1.25 -5.75 13.92
N ARG A 68 1.71 -6.85 14.51
CA ARG A 68 1.98 -6.93 15.96
C ARG A 68 3.26 -6.19 16.38
N ARG A 69 4.28 -6.14 15.50
CA ARG A 69 5.57 -5.46 15.73
C ARG A 69 5.48 -3.97 15.40
N LEU A 70 6.03 -3.12 16.28
CA LEU A 70 5.94 -1.65 16.19
C LEU A 70 6.54 -1.08 14.88
N ILE A 71 7.65 -1.64 14.40
CA ILE A 71 8.29 -1.28 13.12
C ILE A 71 7.32 -1.47 11.95
N TRP A 72 6.60 -2.59 11.91
CA TRP A 72 5.64 -2.87 10.85
C TRP A 72 4.38 -2.01 10.99
N ARG A 73 3.95 -1.68 12.22
CA ARG A 73 2.85 -0.72 12.45
C ARG A 73 3.17 0.66 11.90
N TRP A 74 4.42 1.08 12.03
CA TRP A 74 4.90 2.32 11.41
C TRP A 74 4.94 2.20 9.89
N LEU A 75 5.47 1.11 9.35
CA LEU A 75 5.56 0.91 7.90
C LEU A 75 4.19 0.80 7.21
N PHE A 76 3.18 0.25 7.89
CA PHE A 76 1.80 0.11 7.40
C PHE A 76 0.83 1.14 8.01
N SER A 77 1.35 2.30 8.43
CA SER A 77 0.53 3.42 8.90
C SER A 77 -0.03 4.22 7.71
N GLY A 78 -1.11 4.98 7.94
CA GLY A 78 -1.66 5.87 6.92
C GLY A 78 -0.72 6.97 6.46
N TRP A 79 0.18 7.38 7.36
CA TRP A 79 1.27 8.30 7.06
C TRP A 79 2.23 7.74 6.01
N THR A 80 2.48 6.43 6.01
CA THR A 80 3.39 5.79 5.06
C THR A 80 2.73 5.66 3.69
N CYS A 81 1.43 5.37 3.63
CA CYS A 81 0.68 5.41 2.38
C CYS A 81 0.72 6.81 1.74
N PHE A 82 0.53 7.86 2.54
CA PHE A 82 0.65 9.24 2.06
C PHE A 82 2.09 9.58 1.63
N ALA A 83 3.09 9.20 2.43
CA ALA A 83 4.50 9.44 2.13
C ALA A 83 4.93 8.74 0.83
N VAL A 84 4.48 7.51 0.58
CA VAL A 84 4.80 6.77 -0.64
C VAL A 84 4.07 7.36 -1.86
N LEU A 85 2.82 7.82 -1.72
CA LEU A 85 2.12 8.52 -2.80
C LEU A 85 2.80 9.85 -3.15
N VAL A 86 3.24 10.61 -2.16
CA VAL A 86 4.02 11.85 -2.36
C VAL A 86 5.34 11.53 -3.04
N LEU A 87 6.04 10.48 -2.61
CA LEU A 87 7.30 10.05 -3.23
C LEU A 87 7.11 9.60 -4.69
N ALA A 88 6.06 8.84 -4.98
CA ALA A 88 5.74 8.40 -6.34
C ALA A 88 5.38 9.59 -7.25
N GLY A 89 4.59 10.55 -6.74
CA GLY A 89 4.28 11.80 -7.45
C GLY A 89 5.54 12.64 -7.71
N TRP A 90 6.43 12.73 -6.73
CA TRP A 90 7.70 13.43 -6.86
C TRP A 90 8.62 12.79 -7.91
N LEU A 91 8.76 11.47 -7.90
CA LEU A 91 9.57 10.73 -8.88
C LEU A 91 9.01 10.85 -10.31
N LYS A 92 7.69 10.87 -10.46
CA LYS A 92 7.02 11.11 -11.75
C LYS A 92 7.10 12.57 -12.22
N TRP A 93 7.40 13.51 -11.33
CA TRP A 93 7.64 14.90 -11.69
C TRP A 93 9.09 15.14 -12.14
N LEU A 94 10.02 14.31 -11.66
CA LEU A 94 11.44 14.39 -11.99
C LEU A 94 11.81 13.66 -13.29
N HIS A 95 10.99 12.70 -13.72
CA HIS A 95 11.12 11.99 -15.01
C HIS A 95 10.16 12.57 -16.05
#